data_AF-A0A7V4G8Q7-F1
#
_entry.id   AF-A0A7V4G8Q7-F1
#
_cell.length_a   1.000
_cell.length_b   1.000
_cell.length_c   1.000
_cell.angle_alpha   90.00
_cell.angle_beta   90.00
_cell.angle_gamma   90.00
#
_symmetry.space_group_name_H-M   'P 1'
#
loop_
_entity.id
_entity.type
_entity.pdbx_description
1 polymer ?
#
loop_
_entity_poly.entity_id
_entity_poly.type
_entity_poly.pdbx_seq_one_letter_code
_entity_poly.pdbx_strand_id
1 'polypeptide(L)'
;MKWLCTLIQRRLPDYPDGELSRFWQRRVAAHLQGCAGCRREWEELREVADLYLAHPVPDPGPAFWEEFNRELHLKLAQVNQVEVPARQGLRLPRYLAGAAVLAGVMVLAVYLGPWRDTAPSPPGT
;
A
#
# COMPACT_ATOMS: atom_id res chain seq x y z
N MET A 1 25.51 -10.73 -23.54
CA MET A 1 24.14 -10.61 -24.05
C MET A 1 23.77 -9.13 -24.13
N LYS A 2 23.64 -8.57 -25.34
CA LYS A 2 23.49 -7.12 -25.55
C LYS A 2 22.24 -6.52 -24.89
N TRP A 3 21.10 -7.23 -24.90
CA TRP A 3 19.85 -6.74 -24.30
C TRP A 3 19.96 -6.53 -22.77
N LEU A 4 20.67 -7.44 -22.08
CA LEU A 4 20.83 -7.35 -20.64
C LEU A 4 21.68 -6.13 -20.28
N CYS A 5 22.72 -5.84 -21.06
CA CYS A 5 23.50 -4.60 -20.90
C CYS A 5 22.58 -3.38 -21.00
N THR A 6 21.80 -3.23 -22.07
CA THR A 6 20.88 -2.10 -22.24
C THR A 6 19.88 -1.96 -21.07
N LEU A 7 19.40 -3.09 -20.54
CA LEU A 7 18.48 -3.11 -19.41
C LEU A 7 19.13 -2.68 -18.09
N ILE A 8 20.40 -3.03 -17.89
CA ILE A 8 21.18 -2.65 -16.71
C ILE A 8 21.61 -1.19 -16.79
N GLN A 9 22.08 -0.73 -17.95
CA GLN A 9 22.49 0.65 -18.18
C GLN A 9 21.39 1.66 -17.83
N ARG A 10 20.14 1.37 -18.21
CA ARG A 10 18.97 2.19 -17.86
C ARG A 10 18.68 2.29 -16.36
N ARG A 11 19.25 1.41 -15.54
CA ARG A 11 19.05 1.36 -14.08
C ARG A 11 20.31 1.74 -13.31
N LEU A 12 21.41 2.09 -13.97
CA LEU A 12 22.62 2.54 -13.28
C LEU A 12 22.40 3.82 -12.47
N PRO A 13 21.61 4.82 -12.92
CA PRO A 13 21.37 6.03 -12.13
C PRO A 13 20.67 5.76 -10.78
N ASP A 14 19.71 4.83 -10.75
CA ASP A 14 18.92 4.53 -9.54
C ASP A 14 19.62 3.55 -8.59
N TYR A 15 20.73 2.94 -9.03
CA TYR A 15 21.48 1.93 -8.27
C TYR A 15 22.13 2.46 -6.97
N PRO A 16 22.85 3.60 -6.95
CA PRO A 16 23.46 4.13 -5.73
C PRO A 16 22.45 4.57 -4.68
N ASP A 17 21.33 5.14 -5.10
CA ASP A 17 20.33 5.74 -4.21
C ASP A 17 19.48 4.70 -3.48
N GLY A 18 19.66 3.41 -3.81
CA GLY A 18 18.95 2.31 -3.19
C GLY A 18 17.47 2.22 -3.59
N GLU A 19 17.03 3.01 -4.56
CA GLU A 19 15.64 3.06 -5.04
C GLU A 19 15.23 1.77 -5.79
N LEU A 20 16.21 1.02 -6.28
CA LEU A 20 15.97 -0.27 -6.92
C LEU A 20 15.49 -1.33 -5.93
N SER A 21 14.52 -2.15 -6.35
CA SER A 21 14.11 -3.33 -5.58
C SER A 21 15.29 -4.29 -5.35
N ARG A 22 15.25 -5.07 -4.25
CA ARG A 22 16.31 -6.04 -3.89
C ARG A 22 16.65 -7.03 -5.01
N PHE A 23 15.68 -7.36 -5.87
CA PHE A 23 15.92 -8.18 -7.05
C PHE A 23 16.84 -7.46 -8.05
N TRP A 24 16.52 -6.20 -8.37
CA TRP A 24 17.29 -5.40 -9.32
C TRP A 24 18.66 -5.02 -8.79
N GLN A 25 18.80 -4.66 -7.51
CA GLN A 25 20.11 -4.41 -6.91
C GLN A 25 21.07 -5.60 -7.09
N ARG A 26 20.62 -6.82 -6.76
CA ARG A 26 21.43 -8.03 -6.94
C ARG A 26 21.75 -8.31 -8.39
N ARG A 27 20.80 -8.07 -9.30
CA ARG A 27 20.98 -8.32 -10.73
C ARG A 27 21.95 -7.33 -11.38
N VAL A 28 21.90 -6.05 -10.99
CA VAL A 28 22.88 -5.03 -11.39
C VAL A 28 24.26 -5.39 -10.85
N ALA A 29 24.39 -5.67 -9.55
CA ALA A 29 25.67 -6.05 -8.95
C ALA A 29 26.31 -7.28 -9.64
N ALA A 30 25.52 -8.33 -9.88
CA ALA A 30 26.00 -9.52 -10.57
C ALA A 30 26.42 -9.23 -12.02
N HIS A 31 25.68 -8.38 -12.73
CA HIS A 31 26.04 -8.01 -14.10
C HIS A 31 27.32 -7.17 -14.15
N LEU A 32 27.49 -6.23 -13.22
CA LEU A 32 28.71 -5.45 -13.08
C LEU A 32 29.92 -6.33 -12.77
N GLN A 33 29.80 -7.45 -12.08
CA GLN A 33 30.94 -8.38 -11.92
C GLN A 33 31.34 -9.07 -13.25
N GLY A 34 30.38 -9.34 -14.14
CA GLY A 34 30.61 -10.07 -15.39
C GLY A 34 30.84 -9.21 -16.65
N CYS A 35 30.51 -7.92 -16.64
CA CYS A 35 30.55 -7.07 -17.84
C CYS A 35 31.44 -5.83 -17.68
N ALA A 36 32.57 -5.80 -18.39
CA ALA A 36 33.49 -4.65 -18.39
C ALA A 36 32.87 -3.38 -18.99
N GLY A 37 31.96 -3.50 -19.95
CA GLY A 37 31.28 -2.34 -20.56
C GLY A 37 30.42 -1.60 -19.56
N CYS A 38 29.50 -2.31 -18.89
CA CYS A 38 28.64 -1.72 -17.89
C CYS A 38 29.39 -1.27 -16.63
N ARG A 39 30.53 -1.89 -16.27
CA ARG A 39 31.39 -1.38 -15.19
C ARG A 39 31.96 -0.01 -15.49
N ARG A 40 32.52 0.16 -16.68
CA ARG A 40 33.08 1.44 -17.10
C ARG A 40 32.03 2.53 -17.13
N GLU A 41 30.84 2.26 -17.69
CA GLU A 41 29.74 3.24 -17.67
C GLU A 41 29.30 3.59 -16.24
N TRP A 42 29.30 2.62 -15.33
CA TRP A 42 29.02 2.87 -13.92
C TRP A 42 30.11 3.74 -13.26
N GLU A 43 31.38 3.47 -13.54
CA GLU A 43 32.51 4.25 -13.06
C GLU A 43 32.45 5.69 -13.59
N GLU A 44 32.11 5.90 -14.87
CA GLU A 44 31.91 7.22 -15.48
C GLU A 44 30.78 7.99 -14.80
N LEU A 45 29.62 7.36 -14.56
CA LEU A 45 28.51 7.99 -13.85
C LEU A 45 28.89 8.37 -12.42
N ARG A 46 29.62 7.49 -11.73
CA ARG A 46 30.10 7.74 -10.38
C ARG A 46 31.09 8.89 -10.33
N GLU A 47 32.04 8.95 -11.26
CA GLU A 47 33.02 10.02 -11.35
C GLU A 47 32.33 11.39 -11.50
N VAL A 48 31.32 11.48 -12.38
CA VAL A 48 30.50 12.69 -12.52
C VAL A 48 29.81 13.05 -11.21
N ALA A 49 29.18 12.09 -10.54
CA ALA A 49 28.51 12.33 -9.25
C ALA A 49 29.49 12.81 -8.17
N ASP A 50 30.67 12.19 -8.08
CA ASP A 50 31.71 12.56 -7.11
C ASP A 50 32.21 14.01 -7.34
N LEU A 51 32.31 14.47 -8.60
CA LEU A 51 32.64 15.87 -8.93
C LEU A 51 31.57 16.85 -8.42
N TYR A 52 30.28 16.50 -8.51
CA TYR A 52 29.21 17.34 -7.96
C TYR A 52 29.23 17.33 -6.43
N LEU A 53 29.41 16.18 -5.79
CA LEU A 53 29.46 16.05 -4.34
C LEU A 53 30.66 16.76 -3.70
N ALA A 54 31.76 16.91 -4.44
CA ALA A 54 32.92 17.67 -4.00
C ALA A 54 32.63 19.18 -3.81
N HIS A 55 31.51 19.68 -4.33
CA HIS A 55 31.10 21.07 -4.15
C HIS A 55 30.19 21.19 -2.93
N PRO A 56 30.65 21.75 -1.80
CA PRO A 56 29.82 21.90 -0.61
C PRO A 56 28.66 22.85 -0.92
N VAL A 57 27.44 22.38 -0.67
CA VAL A 57 26.25 23.24 -0.71
C VAL A 57 26.29 24.12 0.53
N PRO A 58 26.30 25.47 0.40
CA PRO A 58 26.33 26.35 1.55
C PRO A 58 25.06 26.18 2.40
N ASP A 59 25.23 26.11 3.71
CA ASP A 59 24.09 26.09 4.64
C ASP A 59 23.40 27.47 4.60
N PRO A 60 22.10 27.55 4.24
CA PRO A 60 21.36 28.81 4.22
C PRO A 60 21.17 29.43 5.62
N GLY A 61 21.45 28.66 6.69
CA GLY A 61 21.45 29.11 8.07
C GLY A 61 20.08 28.99 8.77
N PRO A 62 20.04 29.22 10.10
CA PRO A 62 18.88 28.86 10.93
C PRO A 62 17.58 29.56 10.55
N ALA A 63 17.63 30.86 10.21
CA ALA A 63 16.44 31.65 9.89
C ALA A 63 15.69 31.12 8.65
N PHE A 64 16.42 30.62 7.66
CA PHE A 64 15.82 29.98 6.49
C PHE A 64 15.10 28.68 6.88
N TRP A 65 15.73 27.84 7.69
CA TRP A 65 15.16 26.56 8.11
C TRP A 65 13.92 26.72 9.00
N GLU A 66 13.91 27.73 9.87
CA GLU A 66 12.73 28.09 10.66
C GLU A 66 11.55 28.50 9.78
N GLU A 67 11.80 29.34 8.77
CA GLU A 67 10.78 29.76 7.81
C GLU A 67 10.24 28.57 7.01
N PHE A 68 11.13 27.76 6.45
CA PHE A 68 10.77 26.57 5.68
C PHE A 68 9.93 25.58 6.50
N ASN A 69 10.33 25.29 7.75
CA ASN A 69 9.58 24.40 8.62
C ASN A 69 8.19 24.93 8.93
N ARG A 70 8.05 26.24 9.16
CA ARG A 70 6.75 26.87 9.38
C ARG A 70 5.85 26.69 8.16
N GLU A 71 6.36 26.97 6.96
CA GLU A 71 5.58 26.80 5.72
C GLU A 71 5.21 25.33 5.46
N LEU A 72 6.15 24.41 5.70
CA LEU A 72 5.92 22.97 5.56
C LEU A 72 4.79 22.48 6.48
N HIS A 73 4.81 22.87 7.75
CA HIS A 73 3.76 22.50 8.70
C HIS A 73 2.38 23.03 8.30
N LEU A 74 2.31 24.25 7.78
CA LEU A 74 1.06 24.82 7.28
C LEU A 74 0.53 24.02 6.08
N LYS A 75 1.39 23.67 5.11
CA LYS A 75 1.01 22.87 3.94
C LYS A 75 0.59 21.44 4.32
N LEU A 76 1.30 20.80 5.23
CA LEU A 76 0.95 19.45 5.71
C LEU A 76 -0.38 19.45 6.47
N ALA A 77 -0.66 20.49 7.27
CA ALA A 77 -1.95 20.64 7.94
C ALA A 77 -3.11 20.75 6.93
N GLN A 78 -2.92 21.49 5.83
CA GLN A 78 -3.92 21.61 4.76
C GLN A 78 -4.16 20.26 4.04
N VAL A 79 -3.10 19.51 3.72
CA VAL A 79 -3.23 18.21 3.05
C VAL A 79 -3.90 17.18 3.96
N ASN A 80 -3.59 17.18 5.26
CA ASN A 80 -4.21 16.27 6.22
C ASN A 80 -5.69 16.61 6.53
N GLN A 81 -6.15 17.80 6.15
CA GLN A 81 -7.57 18.19 6.24
C GLN A 81 -8.41 17.71 5.05
N VAL A 82 -7.81 17.02 4.07
CA VAL A 82 -8.59 16.28 3.07
C VAL A 82 -9.28 15.14 3.80
N GLU A 83 -10.54 15.37 4.18
CA GLU A 83 -11.39 14.37 4.80
C GLU A 83 -11.47 13.16 3.86
N VAL A 84 -10.73 12.09 4.21
CA VAL A 84 -10.98 10.78 3.63
C VAL A 84 -12.44 10.46 3.96
N PRO A 85 -13.33 10.27 2.96
CA PRO A 85 -14.73 9.99 3.25
C PRO A 85 -14.74 8.76 4.15
N ALA A 86 -15.17 8.97 5.40
CA ALA A 86 -15.28 7.90 6.38
C ALA A 86 -16.04 6.78 5.69
N ARG A 87 -15.38 5.61 5.52
CA ARG A 87 -15.99 4.44 4.90
C ARG A 87 -17.36 4.28 5.51
N GLN A 88 -18.39 4.63 4.76
CA GLN A 88 -19.76 4.50 5.21
C GLN A 88 -19.97 3.00 5.38
N GLY A 89 -19.75 2.52 6.60
CA GLY A 89 -19.95 1.13 6.98
C GLY A 89 -21.31 0.72 6.45
N LEU A 90 -21.36 -0.45 5.82
CA LEU A 90 -22.51 -0.97 5.09
C LEU A 90 -23.80 -0.63 5.84
N ARG A 91 -24.47 0.45 5.42
CA ARG A 91 -25.70 0.91 6.06
C ARG A 91 -26.77 -0.08 5.63
N LEU A 92 -26.83 -1.20 6.34
CA LEU A 92 -27.80 -2.24 6.06
C LEU A 92 -29.19 -1.60 6.20
N PRO A 93 -29.97 -1.51 5.12
CA PRO A 93 -31.23 -0.82 5.18
C PRO A 93 -32.15 -1.53 6.18
N ARG A 94 -32.90 -0.75 6.97
CA ARG A 94 -33.63 -1.23 8.16
C ARG A 94 -34.59 -2.41 7.88
N TYR A 95 -35.06 -2.57 6.65
CA TYR A 95 -35.90 -3.70 6.25
C TYR A 95 -35.17 -5.05 6.32
N LEU A 96 -33.86 -5.10 6.13
CA LEU A 96 -33.08 -6.35 6.25
C LEU A 96 -32.96 -6.80 7.71
N ALA A 97 -32.85 -5.86 8.65
CA ALA A 97 -32.92 -6.18 10.08
C ALA A 97 -34.30 -6.74 10.46
N GLY A 98 -35.39 -6.14 9.92
CA GLY A 98 -36.75 -6.64 10.11
C GLY A 98 -36.96 -8.05 9.53
N ALA A 99 -36.44 -8.31 8.32
CA ALA A 99 -36.51 -9.61 7.68
C ALA A 99 -35.76 -10.71 8.45
N ALA A 100 -34.58 -10.39 9.01
CA ALA A 100 -33.81 -11.34 9.81
C ALA A 100 -34.53 -11.75 11.11
N VAL A 101 -35.19 -10.78 11.78
CA VAL A 101 -36.01 -11.06 12.97
C VAL A 101 -37.19 -11.96 12.62
N LEU A 102 -37.92 -11.65 11.54
CA LEU A 102 -39.05 -12.48 11.10
C LEU A 102 -38.62 -13.90 10.72
N ALA A 103 -37.50 -14.05 10.00
CA ALA A 103 -36.93 -15.35 9.67
C ALA A 103 -36.53 -16.12 10.93
N GLY A 104 -35.90 -15.46 11.90
CA GLY A 104 -35.55 -16.06 13.19
C GLY A 104 -36.77 -16.52 13.98
N VAL A 105 -37.83 -15.71 14.06
CA VAL A 105 -39.11 -16.07 14.69
C VAL A 105 -39.77 -17.25 13.97
N MET A 106 -39.73 -17.28 12.64
CA MET A 106 -40.30 -18.37 11.85
C MET A 106 -39.55 -19.68 12.08
N VAL A 107 -38.21 -19.66 12.07
CA VAL A 107 -37.38 -20.83 12.40
C VAL A 107 -37.62 -21.29 13.83
N LEU A 108 -37.69 -20.35 14.77
CA LEU A 108 -37.99 -20.65 16.18
C LEU A 108 -39.39 -21.27 16.34
N ALA A 109 -40.40 -20.76 15.62
CA ALA A 109 -41.76 -21.31 15.62
C ALA A 109 -41.84 -22.68 14.96
N VAL A 110 -40.98 -22.99 13.99
CA VAL A 110 -40.86 -24.33 13.40
C VAL A 110 -40.15 -25.29 14.36
N TYR A 111 -39.13 -24.83 15.09
CA TYR A 111 -38.37 -25.65 16.04
C TYR A 111 -39.06 -25.86 17.38
N LEU A 112 -39.76 -24.85 17.89
CA LEU A 112 -40.50 -24.88 19.16
C LEU A 112 -41.99 -25.13 18.99
N GLY A 113 -42.50 -25.13 17.75
CA GLY A 113 -43.90 -25.35 17.45
C GLY A 113 -44.32 -26.79 17.80
N PRO A 114 -45.31 -26.99 18.68
CA PRO A 114 -45.84 -28.30 19.02
C PRO A 114 -46.74 -28.80 17.88
N TRP A 115 -46.15 -29.16 16.74
CA TRP A 115 -46.83 -29.91 15.67
C TRP A 115 -47.02 -31.40 16.04
N ARG A 116 -47.15 -31.72 17.33
CA ARG A 116 -47.21 -33.10 17.84
C ARG A 116 -48.58 -33.54 18.34
N ASP A 117 -49.56 -32.65 18.48
CA ASP A 117 -50.82 -32.99 19.16
C ASP A 117 -52.08 -32.93 18.29
N THR A 118 -51.99 -33.37 17.03
CA THR A 118 -53.19 -33.82 16.28
C THR A 118 -53.07 -35.29 15.93
N ALA A 119 -53.03 -36.15 16.95
CA ALA A 119 -53.39 -37.56 16.80
C ALA A 119 -54.90 -37.69 17.06
N PRO A 120 -55.69 -38.30 16.16
CA PRO A 120 -57.12 -38.52 16.37
C PRO A 120 -57.36 -39.55 17.49
N SER A 121 -58.24 -39.21 18.44
CA SER A 121 -58.67 -40.12 19.50
C SER A 121 -59.57 -41.24 18.94
N PRO A 122 -59.29 -42.54 19.20
CA PRO A 122 -60.22 -43.60 18.86
C PRO A 122 -61.42 -43.61 19.83
N PRO A 123 -62.66 -43.75 19.36
CA PRO A 123 -63.81 -43.97 20.24
C PRO A 123 -63.75 -45.36 20.87
N GLY A 124 -64.04 -45.41 22.18
CA GLY A 124 -64.05 -46.63 23.00
C GLY A 124 -65.32 -47.46 22.89
N THR A 125 -65.18 -48.66 23.49
CA THR A 125 -66.13 -49.79 23.70
C THR A 125 -66.50 -50.62 22.49
#